data_AF-A0A7S2RZJ8-F1
#
_entry.id   AF-A0A7S2RZJ8-F1
#
_cell.length_a   1.000
_cell.length_b   1.000
_cell.length_c   1.000
_cell.angle_alpha   90.00
_cell.angle_beta   90.00
_cell.angle_gamma   90.00
#
_symmetry.space_group_name_H-M   'P 1'
#
loop_
_entity.id
_entity.type
_entity.pdbx_description
1 polymer ?
#
loop_
_entity_poly.entity_id
_entity_poly.type
_entity_poly.pdbx_seq_one_letter_code
_entity_poly.pdbx_strand_id
1 'polypeptide(L)'
;MEQIETNGLIPDPMRHCKVIVIGAGASGLSCANKVMSFFENEEIGNDVERQCSGSKQNVEPVIVLEARDRIGGRIHSVTKKAKRLSIVDTAYCSLTQSK
;
A
#
# COMPACT_ATOMS: atom_id res chain seq x y z
N MET A 1 -30.80 0.79 0.94
CA MET A 1 -29.69 -0.05 0.45
C MET A 1 -28.76 -0.25 1.62
N GLU A 2 -28.53 -1.49 2.01
CA GLU A 2 -27.71 -1.85 3.16
C GLU A 2 -26.23 -1.70 2.77
N GLN A 3 -25.47 -0.88 3.50
CA GLN A 3 -24.03 -0.75 3.27
C GLN A 3 -23.38 -2.04 3.75
N ILE A 4 -22.89 -2.84 2.80
CA ILE A 4 -22.08 -4.02 3.11
C ILE A 4 -20.74 -3.48 3.58
N GLU A 5 -20.46 -3.57 4.89
CA GLU A 5 -19.12 -3.33 5.43
C GLU A 5 -18.18 -4.40 4.87
N THR A 6 -17.59 -4.11 3.72
CA THR A 6 -16.48 -4.90 3.19
C THR A 6 -15.30 -4.66 4.13
N ASN A 7 -14.73 -5.72 4.71
CA ASN A 7 -13.54 -5.70 5.58
C ASN A 7 -12.25 -5.21 4.88
N GLY A 8 -12.34 -4.27 3.93
CA GLY A 8 -11.26 -3.81 3.06
C GLY A 8 -10.80 -4.82 2.00
N LEU A 9 -11.28 -6.07 2.05
CA LEU A 9 -10.89 -7.15 1.14
C LEU A 9 -11.52 -7.03 -0.26
N ILE A 10 -12.70 -6.42 -0.34
CA ILE A 10 -13.32 -6.04 -1.60
C ILE A 10 -13.21 -4.52 -1.65
N PRO A 11 -12.38 -3.94 -2.54
CA PRO A 11 -12.37 -2.49 -2.69
C PRO A 11 -13.78 -2.05 -3.07
N ASP A 12 -14.31 -1.09 -2.32
CA ASP A 12 -15.54 -0.42 -2.72
C ASP A 12 -15.32 0.07 -4.17
N PRO A 13 -16.18 -0.32 -5.13
CA PRO A 13 -16.03 0.03 -6.54
C PRO A 13 -16.00 1.54 -6.79
N MET A 14 -16.40 2.35 -5.79
CA MET A 14 -16.33 3.80 -5.81
C MET A 14 -15.07 4.38 -5.14
N ARG A 15 -14.07 3.57 -4.76
CA ARG A 15 -12.80 4.09 -4.24
C ARG A 15 -12.02 4.76 -5.35
N HIS A 16 -11.84 6.06 -5.21
CA HIS A 16 -10.98 6.85 -6.07
C HIS A 16 -9.65 7.13 -5.38
N CYS A 17 -8.56 7.08 -6.15
CA CYS A 17 -7.26 7.55 -5.72
C CYS A 17 -6.51 8.29 -6.83
N LYS A 18 -5.47 9.03 -6.45
CA LYS A 18 -4.60 9.74 -7.40
C LYS A 18 -3.62 8.77 -8.07
N VAL A 19 -3.08 7.82 -7.30
CA VAL A 19 -2.11 6.82 -7.78
C VAL A 19 -2.49 5.42 -7.29
N ILE A 20 -2.39 4.43 -8.19
CA ILE A 20 -2.51 3.01 -7.86
C ILE A 20 -1.14 2.34 -8.01
N VAL A 21 -0.72 1.61 -6.99
CA VAL A 21 0.45 0.72 -7.02
C VAL A 21 -0.02 -0.73 -7.04
N ILE A 22 0.38 -1.49 -8.05
CA ILE A 22 0.06 -2.92 -8.16
C ILE A 22 1.25 -3.74 -7.66
N GLY A 23 1.04 -4.48 -6.56
CA GLY A 23 2.01 -5.32 -5.88
C GLY A 23 2.60 -4.66 -4.62
N ALA A 24 2.39 -5.28 -3.46
CA ALA A 24 2.91 -4.86 -2.15
C ALA A 24 4.23 -5.57 -1.78
N GLY A 25 5.11 -5.75 -2.76
CA GLY A 25 6.50 -6.14 -2.52
C GLY A 25 7.38 -4.98 -2.05
N ALA A 26 8.66 -5.22 -1.79
CA ALA A 26 9.59 -4.18 -1.33
C ALA A 26 9.62 -2.95 -2.25
N SER A 27 9.63 -3.15 -3.57
CA SER A 27 9.62 -2.06 -4.55
C SER A 27 8.31 -1.27 -4.54
N GLY A 28 7.16 -1.97 -4.50
CA GLY A 28 5.85 -1.34 -4.50
C GLY A 28 5.61 -0.52 -3.23
N LEU A 29 5.97 -1.06 -2.06
CA LEU A 29 5.88 -0.35 -0.80
C LEU A 29 6.84 0.85 -0.73
N SER A 30 8.07 0.70 -1.24
CA SER A 30 9.03 1.82 -1.33
C SER A 30 8.53 2.93 -2.24
N CYS A 31 7.96 2.59 -3.40
CA CYS A 31 7.33 3.53 -4.32
C CYS A 31 6.14 4.24 -3.65
N ALA A 32 5.21 3.48 -3.07
CA ALA A 32 4.04 4.02 -2.39
C ALA A 32 4.43 5.00 -1.28
N ASN A 33 5.44 4.65 -0.46
CA ASN A 33 5.95 5.55 0.58
C ASN A 33 6.50 6.86 0.01
N LYS A 34 7.27 6.79 -1.09
CA LYS A 34 7.84 7.99 -1.71
C LYS A 34 6.77 8.90 -2.32
N VAL A 35 5.77 8.31 -2.97
CA VAL A 35 4.63 9.02 -3.57
C VAL A 35 3.72 9.60 -2.48
N MET A 36 3.48 8.87 -1.39
CA MET A 36 2.72 9.35 -0.25
C MET A 36 3.38 10.59 0.37
N SER A 37 4.68 10.52 0.64
CA SER A 37 5.44 11.67 1.15
C SER A 37 5.44 12.85 0.18
N PHE A 38 5.39 12.62 -1.14
CA PHE A 38 5.26 13.70 -2.10
C PHE A 38 3.93 14.45 -1.91
N PHE A 39 2.82 13.73 -1.77
CA PHE A 39 1.51 14.33 -1.52
C PHE A 39 1.40 15.01 -0.14
N GLU A 40 1.97 14.42 0.91
CA GLU A 40 2.01 15.06 2.25
C GLU A 40 2.76 16.39 2.26
N ASN A 41 3.85 16.49 1.49
CA ASN A 41 4.65 17.73 1.39
C ASN A 41 4.01 18.78 0.48
N GLU A 42 3.14 18.39 -0.46
CA GLU A 42 2.36 19.34 -1.26
C GLU A 42 1.15 19.91 -0.49
N GLU A 43 0.64 19.22 0.54
CA GLU A 43 -0.51 19.67 1.34
C GLU A 43 -0.19 20.72 2.42
N ILE A 44 0.65 21.72 2.08
CA ILE A 44 0.47 23.11 2.56
C ILE A 44 -0.63 23.82 1.74
N GLY A 45 -1.12 23.22 0.67
CA GLY A 45 -2.41 23.56 0.12
C GLY A 45 -2.95 22.39 -0.67
N ASN A 46 -4.11 21.86 -0.31
CA ASN A 46 -5.25 21.77 -1.21
C ASN A 46 -6.30 20.83 -0.61
N ASP A 47 -7.39 21.43 -0.16
CA ASP A 47 -8.73 20.89 -0.32
C ASP A 47 -8.96 20.55 -1.81
N VAL A 48 -8.46 19.42 -2.32
CA VAL A 48 -8.92 18.88 -3.61
C VAL A 48 -10.20 18.09 -3.36
N GLU A 49 -11.24 18.80 -2.92
CA GLU A 49 -12.60 18.31 -2.93
C GLU A 49 -13.02 18.14 -4.41
N ARG A 50 -13.07 16.90 -4.92
CA ARG A 50 -13.80 16.64 -6.17
C ARG A 50 -15.28 16.55 -5.85
N GLN A 51 -16.03 17.62 -6.14
CA GLN A 51 -17.48 17.54 -6.23
C GLN A 51 -17.86 16.76 -7.49
N CYS A 52 -18.08 15.47 -7.33
CA CYS A 52 -18.90 14.69 -8.25
C CYS A 52 -20.15 14.27 -7.48
N SER A 53 -21.31 14.78 -7.92
CA SER A 53 -22.63 14.24 -7.54
C SER A 53 -22.94 14.23 -6.02
N GLY A 54 -22.70 15.33 -5.31
CA GLY A 54 -23.32 15.57 -3.99
C GLY A 54 -22.82 14.74 -2.80
N SER A 55 -21.84 13.84 -2.98
CA SER A 55 -21.22 13.08 -1.88
C SER A 55 -19.75 13.47 -1.72
N LYS A 56 -19.34 13.95 -0.53
CA LYS A 56 -17.92 14.11 -0.16
C LYS A 56 -17.24 12.75 -0.25
N GLN A 57 -16.42 12.54 -1.27
CA GLN A 57 -15.59 11.35 -1.36
C GLN A 57 -14.17 11.70 -0.93
N ASN A 58 -13.68 10.98 0.07
CA ASN A 58 -12.29 11.06 0.48
C ASN A 58 -11.45 10.40 -0.62
N VAL A 59 -10.70 11.20 -1.37
CA VAL A 59 -9.82 10.68 -2.43
C VAL A 59 -8.50 10.30 -1.77
N GLU A 60 -8.25 9.01 -1.64
CA GLU A 60 -6.99 8.53 -1.11
C GLU A 60 -5.84 8.91 -2.06
N PRO A 61 -4.72 9.47 -1.58
CA PRO A 61 -3.61 9.84 -2.44
C PRO A 61 -2.99 8.62 -3.15
N VAL A 62 -2.85 7.50 -2.43
CA VAL A 62 -2.25 6.26 -2.94
C VAL A 62 -3.05 5.04 -2.49
N ILE A 63 -3.37 4.13 -3.41
CA ILE A 63 -3.88 2.79 -3.08
C ILE A 63 -2.86 1.75 -3.54
N VAL A 64 -2.55 0.78 -2.66
CA VAL A 64 -1.72 -0.38 -2.98
C VAL A 64 -2.61 -1.61 -3.09
N LEU A 65 -2.55 -2.31 -4.23
CA LEU A 65 -3.29 -3.54 -4.48
C LEU A 65 -2.33 -4.72 -4.47
N GLU A 66 -2.62 -5.76 -3.69
CA GLU A 66 -1.82 -6.98 -3.60
C GLU A 66 -2.68 -8.19 -3.94
N ALA A 67 -2.15 -9.09 -4.77
CA ALA A 67 -2.87 -10.28 -5.21
C ALA A 67 -2.89 -11.38 -4.14
N ARG A 68 -1.92 -11.36 -3.22
CA ARG A 68 -1.82 -12.30 -2.11
C ARG A 68 -2.57 -11.79 -0.88
N ASP A 69 -2.84 -12.69 0.05
CA ASP A 69 -3.36 -12.41 1.40
C ASP A 69 -2.30 -11.79 2.34
N ARG A 70 -1.12 -11.46 1.81
CA ARG A 70 0.01 -10.90 2.54
C ARG A 70 0.82 -9.95 1.68
N ILE A 71 1.47 -9.01 2.33
CA ILE A 71 2.49 -8.16 1.71
C ILE A 71 3.85 -8.88 1.60
N GLY A 72 4.84 -8.18 1.05
CA GLY A 72 6.25 -8.58 1.03
C GLY A 72 6.70 -9.25 -0.27
N GLY A 73 5.77 -9.72 -1.11
CA GLY A 73 6.11 -10.38 -2.38
C GLY A 73 7.06 -11.56 -2.18
N ARG A 74 8.30 -11.44 -2.68
CA ARG A 74 9.40 -12.42 -2.55
C ARG A 74 10.16 -12.34 -1.22
N ILE A 75 9.69 -11.52 -0.29
CA ILE A 75 10.17 -11.49 1.10
C ILE A 75 9.05 -12.11 1.94
N HIS A 76 9.37 -13.21 2.61
CA HIS A 76 8.42 -13.93 3.45
C HIS A 76 9.10 -14.51 4.67
N SER A 77 8.72 -14.01 5.84
CA SER A 77 9.20 -14.47 7.13
C SER A 77 8.05 -15.18 7.84
N VAL A 78 8.29 -16.42 8.26
CA VAL A 78 7.31 -17.22 9.00
C VAL A 78 7.82 -17.54 10.38
N THR A 79 6.94 -17.43 11.38
CA THR A 79 7.25 -17.81 12.76
C THR A 79 6.83 -19.26 12.97
N LYS A 80 7.78 -20.14 13.32
CA LYS A 80 7.46 -21.52 13.70
C LYS A 80 7.16 -21.61 15.20
N LYS A 81 6.42 -22.65 15.62
CA LYS A 81 5.91 -22.89 17.01
C LYS A 81 6.91 -22.60 18.16
N ALA A 82 8.21 -22.69 17.91
CA ALA A 82 9.27 -22.36 18.86
C ALA A 82 9.70 -20.87 18.89
N LYS A 83 8.90 -19.93 18.35
CA LYS A 83 9.20 -18.49 18.20
C LYS A 83 10.48 -18.18 17.41
N ARG A 84 11.05 -19.15 16.69
CA ARG A 84 12.14 -18.90 15.74
C ARG A 84 11.55 -18.36 14.44
N LEU A 85 11.99 -17.17 14.07
CA LEU A 85 11.73 -16.59 12.76
C LEU A 85 12.55 -17.37 11.72
N SER A 86 11.90 -17.84 10.67
CA SER A 86 12.56 -18.41 9.49
C SER A 86 12.16 -17.59 8.27
N ILE A 87 13.16 -17.17 7.50
CA ILE A 87 12.95 -16.53 6.20
C ILE A 87 12.86 -17.63 5.16
N VAL A 88 11.77 -17.65 4.40
CA VAL A 88 11.46 -18.72 3.45
C VAL A 88 11.94 -18.37 2.04
N ASP A 89 12.10 -17.08 1.75
CA ASP A 89 12.51 -16.56 0.45
C ASP A 89 13.77 -15.66 0.59
N THR A 90 13.70 -14.39 0.17
CA THR A 90 14.83 -13.46 0.15
C THR A 90 15.24 -13.06 1.57
N ALA A 91 16.49 -13.33 1.95
CA ALA A 91 17.00 -13.13 3.31
C ALA A 91 18.28 -12.30 3.44
N TYR A 92 19.06 -12.15 2.36
CA TYR A 92 20.40 -11.58 2.44
C TYR A 92 20.48 -10.22 1.73
N CYS A 93 21.16 -9.29 2.39
CA CYS A 93 21.62 -8.02 1.83
C CYS A 93 23.08 -7.85 2.28
N SER A 94 23.92 -7.30 1.41
CA SER A 94 25.34 -7.09 1.70
C SER A 94 25.73 -5.64 1.43
N LEU A 95 26.82 -5.21 2.05
CA LEU A 95 27.45 -3.94 1.70
C LEU A 95 27.88 -3.99 0.23
N THR A 96 27.47 -3.00 -0.54
CA THR A 96 28.09 -2.72 -1.84
C THR A 96 29.47 -2.14 -1.59
N GLN A 97 30.50 -2.71 -2.21
CA GLN A 97 31.82 -2.08 -2.21
C GLN A 97 31.73 -0.79 -3.03
N SER A 98 31.88 0.37 -2.37
CA SER A 98 32.13 1.62 -3.07
C SER A 98 33.56 1.56 -3.59
N LYS A 99 33.74 1.73 -4.90
CA LYS A 99 35.05 2.02 -5.48
C LYS A 99 35.46 3.45 -5.17
#